data_AF-A0ABD0P723-F1
#
_entry.id   AF-A0ABD0P723-F1
#
_cell.length_a   1.000
_cell.length_b   1.000
_cell.length_c   1.000
_cell.angle_alpha   90.00
_cell.angle_beta   90.00
_cell.angle_gamma   90.00
#
_symmetry.space_group_name_H-M   'P 1'
#
loop_
_entity.id
_entity.type
_entity.pdbx_description
1 polymer ?
#
loop_
_entity_poly.entity_id
_entity_poly.type
_entity_poly.pdbx_seq_one_letter_code
_entity_poly.pdbx_strand_id
1 'polypeptide(L)' 'VKNSMLVTWSTVNKTESIVEYGLWGGKLFSHTAKGNSSVFTDGGPENRTMYVHRVTLTDLIPTASY' A
#
# COMPACT_ATOMS: atom_id res chain seq x y z
N VAL A 1 12.12 -9.96 1.24
CA VAL A 1 11.88 -10.04 2.70
C VAL A 1 11.03 -11.28 2.94
N LYS A 2 11.29 -12.07 3.99
CA LYS A 2 10.43 -13.24 4.30
C LYS A 2 9.16 -12.74 5.00
N ASN A 3 8.04 -13.46 4.83
CA ASN A 3 6.75 -13.14 5.44
C ASN A 3 6.30 -11.68 5.21
N SER A 4 6.19 -11.29 3.95
CA SER A 4 5.86 -9.91 3.57
C SER A 4 4.73 -9.87 2.56
N MET A 5 4.02 -8.75 2.52
CA MET A 5 2.99 -8.45 1.52
C MET A 5 3.25 -7.07 0.89
N LEU A 6 3.16 -6.99 -0.44
CA LEU A 6 3.20 -5.72 -1.16
C LEU A 6 1.77 -5.23 -1.40
N VAL A 7 1.39 -4.14 -0.73
CA VAL A 7 0.11 -3.46 -0.95
C VAL A 7 0.31 -2.41 -2.02
N THR A 8 -0.55 -2.45 -3.06
CA THR A 8 -0.49 -1.54 -4.20
C THR A 8 -1.87 -0.94 -4.45
N TRP A 9 -1.93 0.37 -4.65
CA TRP A 9 -3.13 1.09 -5.06
C TRP A 9 -2.75 2.33 -5.88
N SER A 10 -3.73 2.98 -6.49
CA SER A 10 -3.54 4.23 -7.22
C SER A 10 -4.45 5.32 -6.71
N THR A 11 -3.96 6.56 -6.71
CA THR A 11 -4.75 7.76 -6.44
C THR A 11 -4.63 8.75 -7.60
N VAL A 12 -5.62 9.62 -7.74
CA VAL A 12 -5.59 10.70 -8.76
C VAL A 12 -4.71 11.86 -8.29
N ASN A 13 -4.72 12.16 -6.99
CA ASN A 13 -3.97 13.26 -6.39
C ASN A 13 -2.75 12.74 -5.63
N LYS A 14 -1.70 13.56 -5.52
CA LYS A 14 -0.53 13.19 -4.72
C LYS A 14 -0.91 13.08 -3.24
N THR A 15 -0.74 11.90 -2.65
CA THR A 15 -0.95 11.65 -1.22
C THR A 15 0.19 10.84 -0.62
N GLU A 16 0.18 10.67 0.70
CA GLU A 16 1.10 9.76 1.38
C GLU A 16 0.84 8.29 1.01
N SER A 17 1.88 7.47 1.12
CA SER A 17 1.84 6.02 0.88
C SER A 17 1.93 5.30 2.22
N ILE A 18 0.83 5.30 2.97
CA ILE A 18 0.76 4.73 4.33
C ILE A 18 -0.31 3.63 4.35
N VAL A 19 0.04 2.49 4.95
CA VAL A 19 -0.91 1.42 5.27
C VAL A 19 -0.92 1.24 6.78
N GLU A 20 -2.10 1.34 7.36
CA GLU A 20 -2.36 0.92 8.73
C GLU A 20 -3.00 -0.47 8.71
N TYR A 21 -2.52 -1.38 9.55
CA TYR A 21 -2.94 -2.77 9.58
C TYR A 21 -2.81 -3.36 10.98
N GLY A 22 -3.49 -4.46 11.25
CA GLY A 22 -3.46 -5.13 12.54
C GLY A 22 -4.00 -6.54 12.43
N LEU A 23 -3.63 -7.43 13.34
CA LEU A 23 -4.13 -8.81 13.31
C LEU A 23 -5.66 -8.83 13.46
N TRP A 24 -6.34 -9.60 12.62
CA TRP A 24 -7.79 -9.77 12.71
C TRP A 24 -8.21 -10.30 14.10
N GLY A 25 -9.19 -9.66 14.73
CA GLY A 25 -9.62 -9.95 16.10
C GLY A 25 -8.71 -9.36 17.20
N GLY A 26 -7.63 -8.67 16.83
CA GLY A 26 -6.77 -7.91 17.73
C GLY A 26 -7.13 -6.42 17.80
N LYS A 27 -6.16 -5.60 18.22
CA LYS A 27 -6.30 -4.14 18.18
C LYS A 27 -6.29 -3.66 16.72
N LEU A 28 -7.31 -2.91 16.34
CA LEU A 28 -7.42 -2.33 15.00
C LEU A 28 -6.23 -1.39 14.72
N PHE A 29 -5.61 -1.53 13.55
CA PHE A 29 -4.54 -0.64 13.06
C PHE A 29 -3.34 -0.50 14.03
N SER A 30 -2.90 -1.61 14.64
CA SER A 30 -1.77 -1.60 15.58
C SER A 30 -0.41 -1.36 14.94
N HIS A 31 -0.31 -1.46 13.61
CA HIS A 31 0.91 -1.27 12.85
C HIS A 31 0.71 -0.26 11.71
N THR A 32 1.80 0.42 11.36
CA THR A 32 1.84 1.38 10.25
C THR A 32 3.07 1.10 9.40
N ALA A 33 2.89 0.97 8.09
CA ALA A 33 3.97 0.86 7.12
C ALA A 33 3.95 2.05 6.17
N LYS A 34 5.15 2.58 5.87
CA LYS A 34 5.34 3.65 4.88
C LYS A 34 6.01 3.09 3.65
N GLY A 35 5.54 3.51 2.47
CA GLY A 35 6.16 3.19 1.20
C GLY A 35 6.36 4.43 0.34
N ASN A 36 6.34 4.22 -0.97
CA ASN A 36 6.53 5.30 -1.95
C ASN A 36 5.46 5.25 -3.04
N SER A 37 5.37 6.32 -3.81
CA SER A 37 4.55 6.38 -5.01
C SER A 37 5.38 6.78 -6.22
N SER A 38 4.99 6.24 -7.37
CA SER A 38 5.53 6.60 -8.69
C SER A 38 4.42 7.20 -9.55
N VAL A 39 4.72 8.23 -10.32
CA VAL A 39 3.76 8.83 -11.25
C VAL A 39 3.64 7.94 -12.49
N PHE A 40 2.41 7.72 -12.95
CA PHE A 40 2.09 7.06 -14.20
C PHE A 40 1.11 7.93 -14.98
N THR A 41 1.46 8.27 -16.23
CA THR A 41 0.57 8.96 -17.16
C THR A 41 0.14 7.97 -18.23
N ASP A 42 -1.17 7.78 -18.41
CA ASP A 42 -1.67 6.92 -19.46
C ASP A 42 -1.46 7.55 -20.85
N GLY A 43 -1.47 6.71 -21.89
CA GLY A 43 -1.39 7.16 -23.29
C GLY A 43 -2.75 7.45 -23.91
N GLY A 44 -3.79 7.64 -23.08
CA GLY A 44 -5.13 7.94 -23.59
C GLY A 44 -5.23 9.39 -24.08
N PRO A 45 -6.30 9.75 -24.82
CA PRO A 45 -6.49 11.13 -25.31
C PRO A 45 -6.47 12.19 -24.19
N GLU A 46 -6.90 11.80 -22.98
CA GLU A 46 -6.95 12.65 -21.80
C GLU A 46 -5.61 12.71 -21.03
N ASN A 47 -4.61 11.88 -21.38
CA ASN A 47 -3.31 11.76 -20.69
C ASN A 47 -3.44 11.77 -19.16
N ARG A 48 -4.26 10.87 -18.61
CA ARG A 48 -4.57 10.89 -17.18
C ARG A 48 -3.34 10.50 -16.38
N THR A 49 -3.03 11.32 -15.38
CA THR A 49 -1.91 11.09 -14.47
C THR A 49 -2.41 10.51 -13.15
N MET A 50 -1.77 9.44 -12.70
CA MET A 50 -2.09 8.72 -11.46
C MET A 50 -0.81 8.49 -10.64
N TYR A 51 -0.97 8.38 -9.33
CA TYR A 51 0.10 8.04 -8.39
C TYR A 51 -0.05 6.59 -7.99
N VAL A 52 0.90 5.74 -8.39
CA VAL A 52 0.91 4.31 -8.05
C VAL A 52 1.70 4.12 -6.76
N HIS A 53 1.00 3.78 -5.68
CA HIS A 53 1.56 3.59 -4.35
C HIS A 53 1.99 2.13 -4.16
N ARG A 54 3.15 1.93 -3.50
CA ARG A 54 3.69 0.61 -3.16
C ARG A 54 4.21 0.64 -1.73
N VAL A 55 3.61 -0.19 -0.87
CA VAL A 55 3.98 -0.31 0.54
C VAL A 55 4.24 -1.79 0.87
N THR A 56 5.40 -2.08 1.45
CA THR A 56 5.75 -3.44 1.88
C THR A 56 5.44 -3.57 3.37
N LEU A 57 4.54 -4.49 3.72
CA LEU A 57 4.34 -4.95 5.09
C LEU A 57 5.36 -6.05 5.37
N THR A 58 6.09 -5.97 6.47
CA THR A 58 7.10 -6.96 6.85
C THR A 58 6.71 -7.69 8.14
N ASP A 59 7.42 -8.79 8.41
CA ASP A 59 7.32 -9.53 9.67
C ASP A 59 5.90 -10.03 9.98
N LEU A 60 5.16 -10.40 8.93
CA LEU A 60 3.80 -10.94 9.05
C LEU A 60 3.84 -12.36 9.62
N ILE A 61 2.77 -12.73 10.32
CA ILE A 61 2.56 -14.09 10.82
C ILE A 61 1.95 -14.91 9.66
N PRO A 62 2.60 -16.01 9.23
CA PRO A 62 2.02 -16.89 8.22
C PRO A 62 0.65 -17.42 8.65
N THR A 63 -0.25 -17.66 7.69
CA THR A 63 -1.61 -18.22 7.92
C THR A 63 -2.55 -17.35 8.77
N ALA A 64 -2.18 -16.11 9.07
CA ALA A 64 -3.01 -15.16 9.79
C ALA A 64 -3.71 -14.16 8.86
N SER A 65 -4.87 -13.67 9.30
CA SER A 65 -5.58 -12.56 8.66
C SER A 65 -5.19 -11.24 9.31
N TYR A 66 -5.00 -10.21 8.49
CA TYR A 66 -4.64 -8.85 8.87
C TYR A 66 -5.59 -7.84 8.23
#